data_AF-A0A8D9GJT3-F1
#
_entry.id   AF-A0A8D9GJT3-F1
#
_cell.length_a   1.000
_cell.length_b   1.000
_cell.length_c   1.000
_cell.angle_alpha   90.00
_cell.angle_beta   90.00
_cell.angle_gamma   90.00
#
_symmetry.space_group_name_H-M   'P 1'
#
loop_
_entity.id
_entity.type
_entity.pdbx_description
1 polymer ?
#
loop_
_entity_poly.entity_id
_entity_poly.type
_entity_poly.pdbx_seq_one_letter_code
_entity_poly.pdbx_strand_id
1 'polypeptide(L)'
;MATTFSASVSMQATSLATPTRISFQKPALVSRTNLSFNLGRSIPTRLSVSCAAKPETIEKVSKIVKKQLSLKDDQKVVAETKFADLGADSLDTVEIVMGLEEEFDIEMAEEKAQKIATVEEAAELIEELVLLKKK
;
A
#
# COMPACT_ATOMS: atom_id res chain seq x y z
N MET A 1 51.84 4.44 31.83
CA MET A 1 50.55 4.02 31.24
C MET A 1 49.45 4.71 32.03
N ALA A 2 49.13 5.97 31.72
CA ALA A 2 48.11 6.39 30.76
C ALA A 2 46.66 6.14 31.24
N THR A 3 46.12 7.16 31.94
CA THR A 3 44.76 7.71 31.89
C THR A 3 43.54 6.76 31.91
N THR A 4 42.83 6.71 33.03
CA THR A 4 41.41 6.34 33.10
C THR A 4 40.55 7.61 33.03
N PHE A 5 39.65 7.66 32.05
CA PHE A 5 38.68 8.76 31.87
C PHE A 5 37.56 8.62 32.90
N SER A 6 37.38 9.64 33.75
CA SER A 6 36.23 9.76 34.66
C SER A 6 35.25 10.76 34.06
N ALA A 7 34.04 10.31 33.73
CA ALA A 7 32.93 11.16 33.36
C ALA A 7 31.67 10.61 34.02
N SER A 8 31.14 11.33 35.02
CA SER A 8 29.77 11.13 35.48
C SER A 8 29.13 12.50 35.67
N VAL A 9 28.07 12.70 34.89
CA VAL A 9 27.36 13.96 34.70
C VAL A 9 26.48 14.22 35.92
N SER A 10 26.74 15.37 36.53
CA SER A 10 25.86 16.03 37.49
C SER A 10 24.72 16.75 36.75
N MET A 11 23.55 16.86 37.38
CA MET A 11 22.67 18.05 37.49
C MET A 11 21.16 17.69 37.51
N GLN A 12 20.63 17.62 38.73
CA GLN A 12 19.42 18.28 39.28
C GLN A 12 18.04 18.26 38.57
N ALA A 13 17.10 17.68 39.33
CA ALA A 13 15.83 18.24 39.83
C ALA A 13 14.78 18.80 38.83
N THR A 14 13.73 18.01 38.61
CA THR A 14 12.44 18.46 38.05
C THR A 14 11.61 19.18 39.11
N SER A 15 11.32 20.47 38.89
CA SER A 15 10.49 21.29 39.78
C SER A 15 9.01 21.33 39.36
N LEU A 16 8.18 21.46 40.38
CA LEU A 16 6.73 21.50 40.38
C LEU A 16 6.13 22.78 39.74
N ALA A 17 5.00 22.55 39.06
CA ALA A 17 3.81 23.39 38.88
C ALA A 17 3.80 24.86 39.36
N THR A 18 3.35 25.75 38.47
CA THR A 18 2.65 27.01 38.79
C THR A 18 1.47 27.23 37.81
N PRO A 19 0.27 27.63 38.30
CA PRO A 19 -0.77 28.18 37.44
C PRO A 19 -1.03 29.65 37.80
N THR A 20 -0.98 30.54 36.81
CA THR A 20 -1.47 31.92 36.97
C THR A 20 -2.09 32.45 35.68
N ARG A 21 -3.43 32.43 35.66
CA ARG A 21 -4.33 33.57 35.40
C ARG A 21 -3.95 34.51 34.25
N ILE A 22 -4.71 34.42 33.15
CA ILE A 22 -4.96 35.58 32.29
C ILE A 22 -6.46 35.69 32.02
N SER A 23 -7.03 36.76 32.59
CA SER A 23 -8.29 37.39 32.23
C SER A 23 -8.17 37.99 30.83
N PHE A 24 -9.24 38.01 30.03
CA PHE A 24 -9.82 39.23 29.44
C PHE A 24 -10.78 38.91 28.26
N GLN A 25 -12.04 39.29 28.51
CA GLN A 25 -13.08 39.77 27.60
C GLN A 25 -13.72 38.83 26.55
N LYS A 26 -15.00 38.54 26.85
CA LYS A 26 -16.08 38.20 25.90
C LYS A 26 -16.25 39.32 24.86
N PRO A 27 -16.82 38.98 23.70
CA PRO A 27 -18.21 39.43 23.51
C PRO A 27 -19.14 38.30 23.08
N ALA A 28 -20.35 38.38 23.58
CA ALA A 28 -21.51 37.68 23.05
C ALA A 28 -22.15 38.51 21.94
N LEU A 29 -23.03 37.83 21.18
CA LEU A 29 -24.29 38.32 20.60
C LEU A 29 -24.33 38.56 19.07
N VAL A 30 -25.31 37.87 18.46
CA VAL A 30 -26.10 38.17 17.23
C VAL A 30 -25.39 37.98 15.89
N SER A 31 -25.82 36.99 15.10
CA SER A 31 -26.94 37.26 14.18
C SER A 31 -27.46 36.01 13.47
N ARG A 32 -28.78 35.91 13.46
CA ARG A 32 -29.57 35.00 12.63
C ARG A 32 -29.34 35.36 11.16
N THR A 33 -29.06 34.38 10.33
CA THR A 33 -29.79 34.24 9.06
C THR A 33 -30.00 32.75 8.78
N ASN A 34 -31.29 32.38 8.76
CA ASN A 34 -31.76 31.13 8.17
C ASN A 34 -31.49 31.20 6.66
N LEU A 35 -30.58 30.37 6.18
CA LEU A 35 -30.53 29.95 4.78
C LEU A 35 -30.75 28.44 4.76
N SER A 36 -32.02 28.08 4.82
CA SER A 36 -32.51 26.78 4.40
C SER A 36 -32.26 26.62 2.90
N PHE A 37 -31.22 25.88 2.55
CA PHE A 37 -31.08 25.22 1.25
C PHE A 37 -30.80 23.74 1.48
N ASN A 38 -31.89 22.97 1.55
CA ASN A 38 -31.86 21.55 1.27
C ASN A 38 -31.50 21.38 -0.21
N LEU A 39 -30.25 21.01 -0.52
CA LEU A 39 -29.96 20.34 -1.78
C LEU A 39 -28.66 19.54 -1.73
N GLY A 40 -28.82 18.22 -1.79
CA GLY A 40 -27.94 17.38 -2.59
C GLY A 40 -26.60 17.00 -1.95
N ARG A 41 -26.62 15.93 -1.16
CA ARG A 41 -25.47 15.02 -0.99
C ARG A 41 -24.86 14.72 -2.36
N SER A 42 -23.72 15.32 -2.68
CA SER A 42 -22.90 14.97 -3.83
C SER A 42 -21.57 14.42 -3.34
N ILE A 43 -21.62 13.18 -2.86
CA ILE A 43 -20.43 12.33 -2.82
C ILE A 43 -20.21 11.88 -4.27
N PRO A 44 -19.09 12.17 -4.94
CA PRO A 44 -18.74 11.42 -6.13
C PRO A 44 -18.25 10.04 -5.70
N THR A 45 -19.17 9.11 -5.43
CA THR A 45 -18.90 7.67 -5.51
C THR A 45 -19.22 7.23 -6.92
N ARG A 46 -18.24 7.23 -7.83
CA ARG A 46 -18.28 6.53 -9.13
C ARG A 46 -16.98 6.85 -9.87
N LEU A 47 -16.08 5.94 -10.22
CA LEU A 47 -16.13 4.48 -10.33
C LEU A 47 -14.72 4.01 -9.93
N SER A 48 -14.59 3.22 -8.88
CA SER A 48 -13.42 2.35 -8.77
C SER A 48 -13.60 1.31 -9.86
N VAL A 49 -12.81 1.43 -10.91
CA VAL A 49 -12.73 0.41 -11.94
C VAL A 49 -12.01 -0.76 -11.28
N SER A 50 -12.78 -1.75 -10.81
CA SER A 50 -12.23 -3.10 -10.63
C SER A 50 -12.07 -3.61 -12.06
N CYS A 51 -10.91 -3.38 -12.65
CA CYS A 51 -10.53 -4.05 -13.88
C CYS A 51 -10.33 -5.51 -13.49
N ALA A 52 -11.40 -6.27 -13.30
CA ALA A 52 -11.29 -7.69 -13.02
C ALA A 52 -10.55 -8.33 -14.20
N ALA A 53 -9.25 -8.58 -14.01
CA ALA A 53 -8.43 -9.25 -14.99
C ALA A 53 -9.13 -10.55 -15.40
N LYS A 54 -8.94 -10.96 -16.65
CA LYS A 54 -9.55 -12.19 -17.16
C LYS A 54 -9.19 -13.34 -16.23
N PRO A 55 -10.15 -14.21 -15.90
CA PRO A 55 -9.90 -15.33 -15.01
C PRO A 55 -8.80 -16.24 -15.55
N GLU A 56 -8.67 -16.36 -16.87
CA GLU A 56 -7.59 -17.12 -17.52
C GLU A 56 -6.19 -16.58 -17.20
N THR A 57 -6.02 -15.26 -17.10
CA THR A 57 -4.73 -14.63 -16.78
C THR A 57 -4.40 -14.87 -15.31
N ILE A 58 -5.37 -14.68 -14.42
CA ILE A 58 -5.20 -14.93 -12.98
C ILE A 58 -4.80 -16.39 -12.70
N GLU A 59 -5.40 -17.34 -13.41
CA GLU A 59 -5.03 -18.76 -13.30
C GLU A 59 -3.59 -19.03 -13.74
N LYS A 60 -3.14 -18.40 -14.84
CA LYS A 60 -1.75 -18.53 -15.32
C LYS A 60 -0.76 -17.92 -14.34
N VAL A 61 -1.01 -16.71 -13.87
CA VAL A 61 -0.19 -16.03 -12.86
C VAL A 61 -0.09 -16.90 -11.61
N SER A 62 -1.24 -17.40 -11.13
CA SER A 62 -1.28 -18.28 -9.95
C SER A 62 -0.45 -19.56 -10.12
N LYS A 63 -0.44 -20.16 -11.32
CA LYS A 63 0.38 -21.34 -11.63
C LYS A 63 1.88 -21.02 -11.58
N ILE A 64 2.29 -19.89 -12.14
CA ILE A 64 3.70 -19.46 -12.15
C ILE A 64 4.16 -19.18 -10.72
N VAL A 65 3.36 -18.47 -9.94
CA VAL A 65 3.66 -18.16 -8.53
C VAL A 65 3.80 -19.45 -7.71
N LYS A 66 2.89 -20.41 -7.88
CA LYS A 66 2.99 -21.73 -7.22
C LYS A 66 4.27 -22.47 -7.60
N LYS A 67 4.68 -22.40 -8.87
CA LYS A 67 5.89 -23.04 -9.38
C LYS A 67 7.15 -22.42 -8.78
N GLN A 68 7.26 -21.09 -8.74
CA GLN A 68 8.44 -20.41 -8.19
C GLN A 68 8.54 -20.59 -6.67
N LEU A 69 7.43 -20.39 -5.95
CA LEU A 69 7.40 -20.53 -4.49
C LEU A 69 7.32 -21.99 -4.01
N SER A 70 7.37 -22.98 -4.92
CA SER A 70 7.25 -24.40 -4.61
C SER A 70 6.06 -24.73 -3.69
N LEU A 71 4.93 -24.05 -3.90
CA LEU A 71 3.72 -24.22 -3.09
C LEU A 71 3.01 -25.51 -3.49
N LYS A 72 2.33 -26.13 -2.52
CA LYS A 72 1.49 -27.31 -2.79
C LYS A 72 0.31 -26.94 -3.68
N ASP A 73 -0.13 -27.88 -4.52
CA ASP A 73 -1.31 -27.69 -5.37
C ASP A 73 -2.57 -27.34 -4.57
N ASP A 74 -2.68 -27.90 -3.36
CA ASP A 74 -3.75 -27.65 -2.39
C ASP A 74 -3.80 -26.21 -1.87
N GLN A 75 -2.71 -25.44 -2.00
CA GLN A 75 -2.69 -24.05 -1.57
C GLN A 75 -3.53 -23.20 -2.52
N LYS A 76 -4.58 -22.60 -1.97
CA LYS A 76 -5.46 -21.72 -2.74
C LYS A 76 -4.80 -20.35 -2.90
N VAL A 77 -4.38 -20.04 -4.12
CA VAL A 77 -3.95 -18.70 -4.52
C VAL A 77 -5.14 -18.02 -5.17
N VAL A 78 -5.61 -16.93 -4.57
CA VAL A 78 -6.76 -16.14 -5.04
C VAL A 78 -6.23 -14.78 -5.54
N ALA A 79 -7.00 -14.09 -6.38
CA ALA A 79 -6.65 -12.76 -6.89
C ALA A 79 -6.25 -11.77 -5.77
N GLU A 80 -7.01 -11.77 -4.67
CA GLU A 80 -6.77 -10.91 -3.50
C GLU A 80 -5.55 -11.33 -2.65
N THR A 81 -4.93 -12.47 -2.94
CA THR A 81 -3.79 -12.98 -2.17
C THR A 81 -2.55 -12.14 -2.46
N LYS A 82 -1.85 -11.72 -1.41
CA LYS A 82 -0.59 -11.00 -1.54
C LYS A 82 0.57 -11.96 -1.68
N PHE A 83 1.59 -11.56 -2.43
CA PHE A 83 2.82 -12.35 -2.57
C PHE A 83 3.54 -12.52 -1.23
N ALA A 84 3.54 -11.48 -0.39
CA ALA A 84 4.10 -11.55 0.96
C ALA A 84 3.37 -12.56 1.87
N ASP A 85 2.05 -12.75 1.69
CA ASP A 85 1.26 -13.71 2.47
C ASP A 85 1.55 -15.16 2.05
N LEU A 86 2.03 -15.36 0.82
CA LEU A 86 2.52 -16.64 0.31
C LEU A 86 3.97 -16.92 0.73
N GLY A 87 4.62 -15.98 1.42
CA GLY A 87 6.01 -16.10 1.83
C GLY A 87 7.01 -15.75 0.74
N ALA A 88 6.58 -15.06 -0.33
CA ALA A 88 7.50 -14.53 -1.32
C ALA A 88 8.39 -13.45 -0.71
N ASP A 89 9.70 -13.60 -0.85
CA ASP A 89 10.67 -12.58 -0.49
C ASP A 89 10.93 -11.61 -1.67
N SER A 90 11.85 -10.65 -1.45
CA SER A 90 12.23 -9.69 -2.47
C SER A 90 12.92 -10.32 -3.69
N LEU A 91 13.58 -11.47 -3.52
CA LEU A 91 14.23 -12.21 -4.60
C LEU A 91 13.21 -13.05 -5.37
N ASP A 92 12.31 -13.74 -4.67
CA ASP A 92 11.20 -14.50 -5.25
C ASP A 92 10.33 -13.61 -6.14
N THR A 93 10.08 -12.37 -5.71
CA THR A 93 9.31 -11.40 -6.50
C THR A 93 9.98 -11.11 -7.85
N VAL A 94 11.32 -11.01 -7.89
CA VAL A 94 12.08 -10.82 -9.14
C VAL A 94 11.97 -12.07 -10.03
N GLU A 95 12.12 -13.27 -9.46
CA GLU A 95 11.99 -14.52 -10.21
C GLU A 95 10.58 -14.75 -10.77
N ILE A 96 9.55 -14.38 -10.01
CA ILE A 96 8.16 -14.41 -10.46
C ILE A 96 7.96 -13.45 -11.63
N VAL A 97 8.43 -12.21 -11.52
CA VAL A 97 8.30 -11.20 -12.59
C VAL A 97 9.00 -11.65 -13.86
N MET A 98 10.23 -12.17 -13.77
CA MET A 98 10.94 -12.71 -14.93
C MET A 98 10.19 -13.88 -15.58
N GLY A 99 9.61 -14.78 -14.77
CA GLY A 99 8.81 -15.89 -15.31
C GLY A 99 7.51 -15.44 -15.97
N LEU A 100 6.90 -14.34 -15.48
CA LEU A 100 5.71 -13.73 -16.09
C LEU A 100 6.06 -13.04 -17.42
N GLU A 101 7.17 -12.32 -17.47
CA GLU A 101 7.68 -11.70 -18.71
C GLU A 101 7.94 -12.74 -19.80
N GLU A 102 8.56 -13.87 -19.44
CA GLU A 102 8.86 -14.95 -20.37
C GLU A 102 7.59 -15.70 -20.84
N GLU A 103 6.64 -16.00 -19.94
CA GLU A 103 5.40 -16.72 -20.31
C GLU A 103 4.51 -15.89 -21.23
N PHE A 104 4.40 -14.59 -20.98
CA PHE A 104 3.51 -13.69 -21.74
C PHE A 104 4.21 -12.95 -22.87
N ASP A 105 5.53 -13.13 -23.01
CA ASP A 105 6.40 -12.40 -23.94
C ASP A 105 6.16 -10.87 -23.82
N ILE A 106 6.30 -10.33 -22.62
CA ILE A 106 6.12 -8.91 -22.32
C ILE A 106 7.32 -8.34 -21.57
N GLU A 107 7.44 -7.02 -21.55
CA GLU A 107 8.44 -6.30 -20.75
C GLU A 107 7.72 -5.52 -19.65
N MET A 108 7.97 -5.86 -18.39
CA MET A 108 7.45 -5.15 -17.23
C MET A 108 8.52 -4.21 -16.71
N ALA A 109 8.20 -2.92 -16.56
CA ALA A 109 9.12 -2.00 -15.91
C ALA A 109 9.30 -2.41 -14.43
N GLU A 110 10.55 -2.44 -13.95
CA GLU A 110 10.87 -2.86 -12.59
C GLU A 110 10.13 -2.01 -11.53
N GLU A 111 9.95 -0.70 -11.78
CA GLU A 111 9.16 0.17 -10.91
C GLU A 111 7.68 -0.24 -10.81
N LYS A 112 7.10 -0.81 -11.88
CA LYS A 112 5.73 -1.32 -11.86
C LYS A 112 5.70 -2.67 -11.17
N ALA A 113 6.65 -3.55 -11.47
CA ALA A 113 6.79 -4.88 -10.87
C ALA A 113 6.94 -4.83 -9.33
N GLN A 114 7.74 -3.89 -8.81
CA GLN A 114 7.90 -3.70 -7.36
C GLN A 114 6.65 -3.13 -6.67
N LYS A 115 5.75 -2.48 -7.42
CA LYS A 115 4.49 -1.96 -6.87
C LYS A 115 3.41 -3.03 -6.78
N ILE A 116 3.60 -4.19 -7.40
CA ILE A 116 2.62 -5.27 -7.42
C ILE A 116 2.67 -5.99 -6.08
N ALA A 117 1.59 -5.86 -5.31
CA ALA A 117 1.45 -6.54 -4.02
C ALA A 117 0.57 -7.79 -4.11
N THR A 118 -0.37 -7.82 -5.05
CA THR A 118 -1.39 -8.88 -5.18
C THR A 118 -1.36 -9.59 -6.54
N VAL A 119 -1.90 -10.81 -6.58
CA VAL A 119 -2.05 -11.59 -7.81
C VAL A 119 -2.97 -10.89 -8.81
N GLU A 120 -4.00 -10.20 -8.33
CA GLU A 120 -4.92 -9.40 -9.15
C GLU A 120 -4.18 -8.27 -9.87
N GLU A 121 -3.41 -7.45 -9.14
CA GLU A 121 -2.60 -6.36 -9.70
C GLU A 121 -1.61 -6.87 -10.76
N ALA A 122 -1.00 -8.04 -10.53
CA ALA A 122 -0.11 -8.67 -11.50
C ALA A 122 -0.84 -9.00 -12.79
N ALA A 123 -2.00 -9.67 -12.68
CA ALA A 123 -2.80 -10.09 -13.81
C ALA A 123 -3.32 -8.89 -14.62
N GLU A 124 -3.76 -7.82 -13.95
CA GLU A 124 -4.20 -6.58 -14.60
C GLU A 124 -3.08 -5.93 -15.41
N LEU A 125 -1.89 -5.81 -14.83
CA LEU A 125 -0.73 -5.21 -15.51
C LEU A 125 -0.27 -6.03 -16.71
N ILE A 126 -0.27 -7.35 -16.59
CA ILE A 126 0.04 -8.26 -17.70
C ILE A 126 -0.96 -8.04 -18.84
N GLU A 127 -2.25 -7.94 -18.54
CA GLU A 127 -3.26 -7.72 -19.58
C GLU A 127 -3.10 -6.38 -20.29
N GLU A 128 -2.78 -5.31 -19.55
CA GLU A 128 -2.49 -4.01 -20.14
C GLU A 128 -1.30 -4.10 -21.11
N LEU A 129 -0.21 -4.74 -20.70
CA LEU A 129 1.00 -4.87 -21.52
C LEU A 129 0.80 -5.78 -22.74
N VAL A 130 0.11 -6.91 -22.57
CA VAL A 130 -0.24 -7.82 -23.68
C VAL A 130 -1.14 -7.12 -24.70
N LEU A 131 -2.06 -6.25 -24.27
CA LEU A 131 -2.90 -5.47 -25.17
C LEU A 131 -2.12 -4.39 -25.90
N LEU A 132 -1.14 -3.75 -25.25
CA LEU A 132 -0.27 -2.75 -25.88
C LEU A 132 0.64 -3.38 -26.94
N LYS A 133 1.19 -4.57 -26.70
CA LYS A 133 2.05 -5.29 -27.65
C LYS A 133 1.30 -5.79 -28.89
N LYS A 134 -0.03 -5.93 -28.81
CA LYS A 134 -0.90 -6.38 -29.92
C LYS A 134 -1.40 -5.25 -30.83
N LYS A 135 -1.11 -4.00 -30.52
CA LYS A 135 -1.42 -2.83 -31.37
C LYS A 135 -0.22 -2.45 -32.22
#